data_AF-A0A6Q2ZAY1-F1
#
_entry.id   AF-A0A6Q2ZAY1-F1
#
_cell.length_a   1.000
_cell.length_b   1.000
_cell.length_c   1.000
_cell.angle_alpha   90.00
_cell.angle_beta   90.00
_cell.angle_gamma   90.00
#
_symmetry.space_group_name_H-M   'P 1'
#
loop_
_entity.id
_entity.type
_entity.pdbx_description
1 polymer ?
#
loop_
_entity_poly.entity_id
_entity_poly.type
_entity_poly.pdbx_seq_one_letter_code
_entity_poly.pdbx_strand_id
1 'polypeptide(L)'
;MQCTYPHPVVQCPYPHPVVQCTYPHPVVQCPYPHPVVQCTYPHPVVQCTYPHPVVQCPYPHPVVQCPYPHPVVQCLYPHPVVQCPYPHPVVQCTYPHPVVQCPYPHPVVQCPYPHPVVQCPYPHPVVQCPYPHPVVQLQCPYPHPVAQCRQYLEKLVDDSVFGQIPAHPAALQLRGAVFFTVD
;
A
#
# COMPACT_ATOMS: atom_id res chain seq x y z
N MET A 1 12.97 -15.62 15.11
CA MET A 1 13.95 -14.63 15.61
C MET A 1 13.22 -13.56 16.40
N GLN A 2 13.76 -13.18 17.56
CA GLN A 2 13.18 -12.14 18.41
C GLN A 2 14.18 -11.00 18.60
N CYS A 3 13.71 -9.78 18.43
CA CYS A 3 14.52 -8.57 18.61
C CYS A 3 14.28 -8.08 20.04
N THR A 4 15.33 -8.03 20.86
CA THR A 4 15.22 -7.81 22.32
C THR A 4 15.83 -6.49 22.81
N TYR A 5 16.21 -5.60 21.90
CA TYR A 5 16.83 -4.31 22.22
C TYR A 5 16.40 -3.23 21.20
N PRO A 6 16.51 -1.92 21.51
CA PRO A 6 16.18 -0.82 20.60
C PRO A 6 17.14 -0.75 19.40
N HIS A 7 16.63 -0.33 18.23
CA HIS A 7 17.39 -0.26 16.98
C HIS A 7 18.01 -1.60 16.52
N PRO A 8 17.30 -2.74 16.63
CA PRO A 8 17.84 -4.01 16.21
C PRO A 8 17.95 -4.08 14.69
N VAL A 9 19.08 -4.58 14.19
CA VAL A 9 19.26 -4.92 12.78
C VAL A 9 19.19 -6.44 12.66
N VAL A 10 18.16 -6.93 11.97
CA VAL A 10 17.91 -8.36 11.78
C VAL A 10 18.04 -8.69 10.31
N GLN A 11 18.95 -9.62 10.01
CA GLN A 11 19.04 -10.25 8.69
C GLN A 11 18.57 -11.70 8.80
N CYS A 12 17.72 -12.12 7.88
CA CYS A 12 17.16 -13.47 7.87
C CYS A 12 17.80 -14.31 6.77
N PRO A 13 18.84 -15.11 7.04
CA PRO A 13 19.62 -15.76 5.99
C PRO A 13 19.02 -17.08 5.48
N TYR A 14 17.74 -17.36 5.76
CA TYR A 14 17.09 -18.62 5.41
C TYR A 14 15.63 -18.40 4.98
N PRO A 15 15.05 -19.31 4.16
CA PRO A 15 13.63 -19.29 3.79
C PRO A 15 12.68 -19.48 4.97
N HIS A 16 11.47 -18.95 4.87
CA HIS A 16 10.44 -19.04 5.92
C HIS A 16 10.85 -18.46 7.29
N PRO A 17 11.58 -17.33 7.37
CA PRO A 17 11.95 -16.77 8.66
C PRO A 17 10.70 -16.16 9.32
N VAL A 18 10.54 -16.45 10.61
CA VAL A 18 9.58 -15.74 11.46
C VAL A 18 10.35 -14.75 12.32
N VAL A 19 10.10 -13.46 12.16
CA VAL A 19 10.75 -12.37 12.90
C VAL A 19 9.71 -11.63 13.72
N GLN A 20 9.99 -11.47 15.01
CA GLN A 20 9.20 -10.65 15.90
C GLN A 20 10.10 -9.60 16.54
N CYS A 21 9.86 -8.32 16.24
CA CYS A 21 10.55 -7.22 16.89
C CYS A 21 9.63 -6.50 17.87
N THR A 22 10.02 -6.50 19.14
CA THR A 22 9.27 -5.89 20.24
C THR A 22 10.00 -4.68 20.83
N TYR A 23 10.73 -3.93 20.00
CA TYR A 23 11.44 -2.72 20.40
C TYR A 23 11.39 -1.67 19.28
N PRO A 24 11.52 -0.36 19.59
CA PRO A 24 11.48 0.71 18.60
C PRO A 24 12.60 0.63 17.56
N HIS A 25 12.34 1.19 16.39
CA HIS A 25 13.30 1.34 15.28
C HIS A 25 13.93 0.02 14.76
N PRO A 26 13.20 -1.10 14.65
CA PRO A 26 13.78 -2.31 14.08
C PRO A 26 14.02 -2.16 12.58
N VAL A 27 15.17 -2.64 12.12
CA VAL A 27 15.48 -2.82 10.70
C VAL A 27 15.51 -4.31 10.42
N VAL A 28 14.54 -4.80 9.65
CA VAL A 28 14.42 -6.22 9.28
C VAL A 28 14.65 -6.38 7.79
N GLN A 29 15.63 -7.20 7.43
CA GLN A 29 15.93 -7.59 6.06
C GLN A 29 15.70 -9.09 5.87
N CYS A 30 14.82 -9.44 4.95
CA CYS A 30 14.48 -10.82 4.61
C CYS A 30 14.83 -11.11 3.14
N PRO A 31 16.08 -11.56 2.87
CA PRO A 31 16.53 -11.94 1.54
C PRO A 31 16.18 -13.39 1.15
N TYR A 32 15.09 -13.96 1.65
CA TYR A 32 14.62 -15.29 1.25
C TYR A 32 13.10 -15.37 1.20
N PRO A 33 12.50 -16.31 0.45
CA PRO A 33 11.05 -16.43 0.29
C PRO A 33 10.30 -16.68 1.59
N HIS A 34 9.00 -16.32 1.57
CA HIS A 34 8.04 -16.59 2.64
C HIS A 34 8.39 -16.01 4.03
N PRO A 35 8.96 -14.81 4.17
CA PRO A 35 9.19 -14.23 5.48
C PRO A 35 7.88 -13.82 6.14
N VAL A 36 7.78 -14.06 7.45
CA VAL A 36 6.73 -13.53 8.31
C VAL A 36 7.37 -12.56 9.29
N VAL A 37 7.08 -11.28 9.13
CA VAL A 37 7.66 -10.20 9.94
C VAL A 37 6.56 -9.52 10.74
N GLN A 38 6.72 -9.49 12.06
CA GLN A 38 5.86 -8.75 12.98
C GLN A 38 6.70 -7.71 13.73
N CYS A 39 6.39 -6.44 13.57
CA CYS A 39 7.04 -5.35 14.29
C CYS A 39 6.04 -4.63 15.19
N THR A 40 6.10 -4.89 16.49
CA THR A 40 5.12 -4.40 17.46
C THR A 40 5.57 -3.12 18.17
N TYR A 41 6.40 -2.30 17.54
CA TYR A 41 6.84 -1.01 18.10
C TYR A 41 7.03 0.04 16.99
N PRO A 42 7.06 1.34 17.33
CA PRO A 42 7.12 2.42 16.35
C PRO A 42 8.36 2.39 15.45
N HIS A 43 8.22 3.00 14.27
CA HIS A 43 9.28 3.21 13.28
C HIS A 43 9.99 1.94 12.76
N PRO A 44 9.29 0.83 12.47
CA PRO A 44 9.93 -0.32 11.85
C PRO A 44 10.27 -0.03 10.39
N VAL A 45 11.44 -0.50 9.96
CA VAL A 45 11.85 -0.56 8.56
C VAL A 45 11.94 -2.03 8.17
N VAL A 46 11.06 -2.48 7.28
CA VAL A 46 11.01 -3.87 6.83
C VAL A 46 11.27 -3.93 5.33
N GLN A 47 12.27 -4.71 4.93
CA GLN A 47 12.60 -4.96 3.54
C GLN A 47 12.56 -6.47 3.26
N CYS A 48 11.61 -6.89 2.44
CA CYS A 48 11.44 -8.29 2.05
C CYS A 48 11.71 -8.46 0.56
N THR A 49 12.90 -8.94 0.19
CA THR A 49 13.36 -8.99 -1.19
C THR A 49 13.11 -10.35 -1.86
N TYR A 50 12.09 -11.09 -1.45
CA TYR A 50 11.70 -12.35 -2.10
C TYR A 50 10.18 -12.55 -2.04
N PRO A 51 9.62 -13.45 -2.86
CA PRO A 51 8.17 -13.63 -3.01
C PRO A 51 7.46 -14.03 -1.72
N HIS A 52 6.16 -13.71 -1.67
CA HIS A 52 5.21 -14.07 -0.60
C HIS A 52 5.58 -13.60 0.82
N PRO A 53 6.06 -12.35 1.02
CA PRO A 53 6.27 -11.84 2.36
C PRO A 53 4.92 -11.52 3.03
N VAL A 54 4.84 -11.82 4.33
CA VAL A 54 3.76 -11.38 5.21
C VAL A 54 4.35 -10.40 6.22
N VAL A 55 3.93 -9.15 6.17
CA VAL A 55 4.42 -8.08 7.05
C VAL A 55 3.26 -7.51 7.85
N GLN A 56 3.40 -7.52 9.18
CA GLN A 56 2.45 -6.93 10.11
C GLN A 56 3.16 -5.85 10.95
N CYS A 57 2.70 -4.61 10.81
CA CYS A 57 3.19 -3.48 11.57
C CYS A 57 2.03 -2.82 12.34
N PRO A 58 1.72 -3.30 13.56
CA PRO A 58 0.69 -2.73 14.39
C PRO A 58 1.16 -1.50 15.17
N TYR A 59 2.09 -0.66 14.68
CA TYR A 59 2.55 0.55 15.37
C TYR A 59 2.89 1.68 14.38
N PRO A 60 2.95 2.95 14.84
CA PRO A 60 3.08 4.12 13.97
C PRO A 60 4.36 4.15 13.12
N HIS A 61 4.26 4.85 11.99
CA HIS A 61 5.36 5.14 11.07
C HIS A 61 6.13 3.90 10.53
N PRO A 62 5.46 2.81 10.12
CA PRO A 62 6.15 1.72 9.46
C PRO A 62 6.57 2.10 8.04
N VAL A 63 7.77 1.70 7.67
CA VAL A 63 8.27 1.73 6.28
C VAL A 63 8.42 0.29 5.82
N VAL A 64 7.60 -0.11 4.85
CA VAL A 64 7.59 -1.48 4.31
C VAL A 64 7.91 -1.45 2.83
N GLN A 65 8.96 -2.18 2.44
CA GLN A 65 9.36 -2.37 1.05
C GLN A 65 9.33 -3.86 0.71
N CYS A 66 8.46 -4.22 -0.23
CA CYS A 66 8.30 -5.59 -0.72
C CYS A 66 8.49 -5.62 -2.24
N PRO A 67 9.74 -5.59 -2.75
CA PRO A 67 10.01 -5.56 -4.19
C PRO A 67 9.89 -6.94 -4.86
N TYR A 68 8.92 -7.78 -4.48
CA TYR A 68 8.69 -9.08 -5.10
C TYR A 68 7.20 -9.45 -5.10
N PRO A 69 6.77 -10.41 -5.95
CA PRO A 69 5.36 -10.74 -6.12
C PRO A 69 4.65 -11.27 -4.86
N HIS A 70 3.34 -11.07 -4.82
CA HIS A 70 2.43 -11.56 -3.78
C HIS A 70 2.72 -11.11 -2.34
N PRO A 71 3.11 -9.84 -2.08
CA PRO A 71 3.28 -9.37 -0.70
C PRO A 71 1.93 -9.17 -0.03
N VAL A 72 1.83 -9.54 1.24
CA VAL A 72 0.72 -9.22 2.12
C VAL A 72 1.23 -8.27 3.20
N VAL A 73 0.76 -7.03 3.17
CA VAL A 73 1.19 -5.99 4.11
C VAL A 73 -0.03 -5.48 4.89
N GLN A 74 0.05 -5.57 6.22
CA GLN A 74 -0.94 -5.05 7.14
C GLN A 74 -0.30 -3.99 8.04
N CYS A 75 -0.77 -2.75 7.93
CA CYS A 75 -0.37 -1.64 8.80
C CYS A 75 -1.59 -1.18 9.60
N LEU A 76 -1.51 -1.29 10.92
CA LEU A 76 -2.64 -1.01 11.81
C LEU A 76 -2.44 0.28 12.60
N TYR A 77 -1.60 1.23 12.18
CA TYR A 77 -1.40 2.51 12.88
C TYR A 77 -1.04 3.64 11.89
N PRO A 78 -1.09 4.92 12.32
CA PRO A 78 -0.96 6.08 11.43
C PRO A 78 0.37 6.17 10.69
N HIS A 79 0.33 6.86 9.54
CA HIS A 79 1.48 7.19 8.70
C HIS A 79 2.30 5.99 8.17
N PRO A 80 1.69 4.89 7.70
CA PRO A 80 2.44 3.84 7.04
C PRO A 80 2.90 4.28 5.66
N VAL A 81 4.12 3.91 5.29
CA VAL A 81 4.66 4.02 3.94
C VAL A 81 4.89 2.61 3.40
N VAL A 82 4.14 2.24 2.37
CA VAL A 82 4.18 0.90 1.77
C VAL A 82 4.54 1.01 0.29
N GLN A 83 5.61 0.32 -0.10
CA GLN A 83 6.04 0.22 -1.49
C GLN A 83 6.08 -1.24 -1.93
N CYS A 84 5.25 -1.58 -2.91
CA CYS A 84 5.14 -2.91 -3.50
C CYS A 84 5.31 -2.84 -5.03
N PRO A 85 6.55 -2.75 -5.55
CA PRO A 85 6.81 -2.59 -6.97
C PRO A 85 6.75 -3.90 -7.76
N TYR A 86 5.87 -4.84 -7.42
CA TYR A 86 5.68 -6.11 -8.15
C TYR A 86 4.21 -6.54 -8.14
N PRO A 87 3.80 -7.47 -9.02
CA PRO A 87 2.40 -7.85 -9.19
C PRO A 87 1.76 -8.48 -7.95
N HIS A 88 0.42 -8.35 -7.90
CA HIS A 88 -0.45 -8.95 -6.88
C HIS A 88 -0.17 -8.56 -5.41
N PRO A 89 0.14 -7.29 -5.09
CA PRO A 89 0.24 -6.89 -3.68
C PRO A 89 -1.13 -6.78 -3.03
N VAL A 90 -1.23 -7.26 -1.80
CA VAL A 90 -2.39 -7.05 -0.93
C VAL A 90 -1.95 -6.15 0.22
N VAL A 91 -2.47 -4.92 0.24
CA VAL A 91 -2.11 -3.89 1.22
C VAL A 91 -3.36 -3.47 1.98
N GLN A 92 -3.30 -3.58 3.30
CA GLN A 92 -4.34 -3.10 4.20
C GLN A 92 -3.74 -2.09 5.19
N CYS A 93 -4.24 -0.85 5.15
CA CYS A 93 -3.83 0.22 6.05
C CYS A 93 -5.05 0.74 6.81
N THR A 94 -5.21 0.37 8.08
CA THR A 94 -6.44 0.64 8.84
C THR A 94 -6.37 1.92 9.69
N TYR A 95 -5.53 2.89 9.35
CA TYR A 95 -5.38 4.14 10.11
C TYR A 95 -5.07 5.32 9.19
N PRO A 96 -5.19 6.57 9.68
CA PRO A 96 -5.07 7.76 8.84
C PRO A 96 -3.69 7.94 8.18
N HIS A 97 -3.70 8.70 7.07
CA HIS A 97 -2.51 9.11 6.32
C HIS A 97 -1.60 7.98 5.78
N PRO A 98 -2.15 6.87 5.24
CA PRO A 98 -1.30 5.88 4.57
C PRO A 98 -0.79 6.40 3.23
N VAL A 99 0.46 6.09 2.92
CA VAL A 99 1.05 6.29 1.59
C VAL A 99 1.36 4.91 1.00
N VAL A 100 0.67 4.56 -0.08
CA VAL A 100 0.77 3.26 -0.74
C VAL A 100 1.15 3.44 -2.20
N GLN A 101 2.23 2.79 -2.62
CA GLN A 101 2.71 2.78 -4.00
C GLN A 101 2.78 1.34 -4.54
N CYS A 102 1.97 1.06 -5.55
CA CYS A 102 1.91 -0.23 -6.22
C CYS A 102 2.01 -0.05 -7.75
N PRO A 103 3.22 0.15 -8.30
CA PRO A 103 3.44 0.41 -9.72
C PRO A 103 3.38 -0.84 -10.61
N TYR A 104 2.67 -1.90 -10.22
CA TYR A 104 2.55 -3.12 -11.02
C TYR A 104 1.10 -3.64 -10.99
N PRO A 105 0.73 -4.53 -11.93
CA PRO A 105 -0.66 -4.95 -12.10
C PRO A 105 -1.27 -5.67 -10.90
N HIS A 106 -2.60 -5.62 -10.83
CA HIS A 106 -3.43 -6.34 -9.86
C HIS A 106 -3.18 -6.01 -8.36
N PRO A 107 -2.92 -4.76 -7.95
CA PRO A 107 -2.85 -4.42 -6.54
C PRO A 107 -4.24 -4.42 -5.90
N VAL A 108 -4.35 -4.95 -4.69
CA VAL A 108 -5.53 -4.82 -3.82
C VAL A 108 -5.14 -3.94 -2.65
N VAL A 109 -5.75 -2.76 -2.57
CA VAL A 109 -5.45 -1.75 -1.53
C VAL A 109 -6.72 -1.40 -0.77
N GLN A 110 -6.68 -1.57 0.55
CA GLN A 110 -7.76 -1.19 1.47
C GLN A 110 -7.26 -0.16 2.47
N CYS A 111 -7.86 1.03 2.45
CA CYS A 111 -7.57 2.11 3.39
C CYS A 111 -8.87 2.68 3.99
N PRO A 112 -9.44 2.03 5.02
CA PRO A 112 -10.72 2.44 5.61
C PRO A 112 -10.64 3.66 6.53
N TYR A 113 -9.66 4.54 6.37
CA TYR A 113 -9.47 5.73 7.23
C TYR A 113 -9.08 6.95 6.40
N PRO A 114 -9.23 8.17 6.94
CA PRO A 114 -9.05 9.41 6.17
C PRO A 114 -7.65 9.63 5.60
N HIS A 115 -7.60 10.46 4.56
CA HIS A 115 -6.37 10.95 3.91
C HIS A 115 -5.40 9.88 3.35
N PRO A 116 -5.86 8.78 2.72
CA PRO A 116 -4.95 7.88 2.05
C PRO A 116 -4.39 8.50 0.77
N VAL A 117 -3.11 8.25 0.50
CA VAL A 117 -2.45 8.54 -0.78
C VAL A 117 -2.11 7.19 -1.42
N VAL A 118 -2.77 6.86 -2.52
CA VAL A 118 -2.61 5.58 -3.22
C VAL A 118 -2.20 5.84 -4.67
N GLN A 119 -1.09 5.24 -5.11
CA GLN A 119 -0.59 5.33 -6.48
C GLN A 119 -0.51 3.93 -7.09
N CYS A 120 -1.37 3.66 -8.09
CA CYS A 120 -1.40 2.41 -8.84
C CYS A 120 -1.46 2.70 -10.35
N PRO A 121 -0.32 3.02 -10.98
CA PRO A 121 -0.24 3.37 -12.41
C PRO A 121 -0.38 2.19 -13.37
N TYR A 122 -0.57 0.96 -12.89
CA TYR A 122 -0.69 -0.22 -13.77
C TYR A 122 -2.08 -0.85 -13.68
N PRO A 123 -2.45 -1.69 -14.66
CA PRO A 123 -3.81 -2.20 -14.84
C PRO A 123 -4.37 -3.01 -13.67
N HIS A 124 -5.71 -3.06 -13.62
CA HIS A 124 -6.51 -3.87 -12.69
C HIS A 124 -6.28 -3.62 -11.18
N PRO A 125 -6.08 -2.37 -10.70
CA PRO A 125 -6.08 -2.11 -9.26
C PRO A 125 -7.47 -2.32 -8.66
N VAL A 126 -7.56 -2.80 -7.43
CA VAL A 126 -8.77 -2.77 -6.61
C VAL A 126 -8.48 -1.87 -5.41
N VAL A 127 -9.12 -0.71 -5.32
CA VAL A 127 -8.86 0.28 -4.26
C VAL A 127 -10.14 0.59 -3.49
N GLN A 128 -10.13 0.38 -2.17
CA GLN A 128 -11.25 0.69 -1.29
C GLN A 128 -10.83 1.73 -0.24
N CYS A 129 -11.42 2.92 -0.30
CA CYS A 129 -11.16 4.02 0.63
C CYS A 129 -12.47 4.68 1.11
N PRO A 130 -13.22 4.05 2.05
CA PRO A 130 -14.56 4.50 2.48
C PRO A 130 -14.64 5.85 3.20
N TYR A 131 -13.51 6.43 3.58
CA TYR A 131 -13.45 7.66 4.39
C TYR A 131 -12.93 8.85 3.58
N PRO A 132 -13.25 10.09 4.01
CA PRO A 132 -13.06 11.28 3.18
C PRO A 132 -11.58 11.63 2.91
N HIS A 133 -11.40 12.43 1.86
CA HIS A 133 -10.13 12.97 1.36
C HIS A 133 -9.09 11.95 0.86
N PRO A 134 -9.46 10.86 0.16
CA PRO A 134 -8.47 10.05 -0.52
C PRO A 134 -7.84 10.81 -1.69
N VAL A 135 -6.55 10.58 -1.90
CA VAL A 135 -5.82 10.93 -3.12
C VAL A 135 -5.47 9.61 -3.80
N VAL A 136 -6.13 9.30 -4.91
CA VAL A 136 -5.90 8.05 -5.66
C VAL A 136 -5.45 8.41 -7.06
N GLN A 137 -4.30 7.87 -7.48
CA GLN A 137 -3.75 8.04 -8.82
C GLN A 137 -3.76 6.70 -9.55
N LEU A 138 -4.55 6.62 -10.62
CA LEU A 138 -4.68 5.44 -11.47
C LEU A 138 -4.36 5.81 -12.93
N GLN A 139 -3.89 4.83 -13.70
CA GLN A 139 -3.64 4.98 -15.14
C GLN A 139 -4.46 3.96 -15.94
N CYS A 140 -4.92 4.38 -17.11
CA CYS A 140 -5.68 3.55 -18.04
C CYS A 140 -4.79 2.50 -18.72
N PRO A 141 -5.17 1.22 -18.73
CA PRO A 141 -4.54 0.21 -19.58
C PRO A 141 -4.94 0.45 -21.05
N TYR A 142 -3.97 0.63 -21.95
CA TYR A 142 -4.18 0.76 -23.41
C TYR A 142 -4.97 2.01 -23.87
N PRO A 143 -4.82 2.43 -25.15
CA PRO A 143 -5.57 3.55 -25.72
C PRO A 143 -7.04 3.14 -25.93
N HIS A 144 -7.82 3.20 -24.86
CA HIS A 144 -9.28 3.13 -24.91
C HIS A 144 -9.84 4.55 -24.99
N PRO A 145 -10.98 4.78 -25.67
CA PRO A 145 -11.71 6.04 -25.57
C PRO A 145 -11.91 6.44 -24.10
N VAL A 146 -11.69 7.72 -23.77
CA VAL A 146 -11.72 8.24 -22.39
C VAL A 146 -12.96 7.79 -21.60
N ALA A 147 -14.12 7.68 -22.26
CA ALA A 147 -15.37 7.22 -21.67
C ALA A 147 -15.31 5.74 -21.19
N GLN A 148 -14.67 4.86 -21.95
CA GLN A 148 -14.50 3.45 -21.58
C GLN A 148 -13.50 3.30 -20.43
N CYS A 149 -12.42 4.09 -20.43
CA CYS A 149 -11.49 4.04 -19.32
C CYS A 149 -12.15 4.51 -18.00
N ARG A 150 -12.93 5.58 -18.05
CA ARG A 150 -13.68 6.05 -16.87
C ARG A 150 -14.59 4.96 -16.29
N GLN A 151 -15.41 4.33 -17.12
CA GLN A 151 -16.33 3.26 -16.67
C GLN A 151 -15.58 2.03 -16.14
N TYR A 152 -14.41 1.73 -16.71
CA TYR A 152 -13.56 0.64 -16.25
C TYR A 152 -12.96 0.93 -14.88
N LEU A 153 -12.40 2.13 -14.67
CA LEU A 153 -11.83 2.55 -13.39
C LEU A 153 -12.92 2.74 -12.31
N GLU A 154 -14.14 3.10 -12.68
CA GLU A 154 -15.31 3.14 -11.79
C GLU A 154 -15.66 1.78 -11.17
N LYS A 155 -15.35 0.67 -11.83
CA LYS A 155 -15.56 -0.68 -11.27
C LYS A 155 -14.44 -1.12 -10.33
N LEU A 156 -13.31 -0.43 -10.37
CA LEU A 156 -12.07 -0.81 -9.70
C LEU A 156 -11.85 -0.04 -8.39
N VAL A 157 -12.61 1.03 -8.20
CA VAL A 157 -12.58 1.85 -6.98
C VAL A 157 -13.98 1.87 -6.39
N ASP A 158 -14.10 1.80 -5.07
CA ASP A 158 -15.39 1.86 -4.38
C ASP A 158 -16.09 3.23 -4.57
N ASP A 159 -17.43 3.24 -4.59
CA ASP A 159 -18.28 4.44 -4.76
C ASP A 159 -17.98 5.55 -3.75
N SER A 160 -17.48 5.20 -2.57
CA SER A 160 -17.04 6.13 -1.53
C SER A 160 -15.88 7.05 -1.96
N VAL A 161 -15.11 6.65 -2.96
CA VAL A 161 -14.01 7.43 -3.55
C VAL A 161 -14.51 8.34 -4.69
N PHE A 162 -15.68 8.05 -5.26
CA PHE A 162 -16.30 8.75 -6.40
C PHE A 162 -17.04 10.04 -6.06
N GLY A 163 -16.97 10.50 -4.81
CA GLY A 163 -17.78 11.61 -4.31
C GLY A 163 -17.83 12.89 -5.16
N GLN A 164 -16.84 13.21 -6.00
CA GLN A 164 -16.87 14.43 -6.83
C GLN A 164 -16.05 14.28 -8.13
N ILE A 165 -16.61 13.70 -9.18
CA ILE A 165 -16.14 13.99 -10.56
C ILE A 165 -16.87 15.26 -11.01
N PRO A 166 -16.24 16.45 -11.09
CA PRO A 166 -16.89 17.58 -11.73
C PRO A 166 -17.09 17.25 -13.21
N ALA A 167 -18.33 17.35 -13.69
CA ALA A 167 -18.69 17.16 -15.09
C ALA A 167 -18.10 18.24 -16.03
N HIS A 168 -17.30 19.18 -15.51
CA HIS A 168 -16.65 20.24 -16.26
C HIS A 168 -15.23 20.51 -15.74
N PRO A 169 -14.27 20.87 -16.61
CA PRO A 169 -12.86 21.08 -16.25
C PRO A 169 -12.59 22.38 -15.46
N ALA A 170 -13.58 22.95 -14.76
CA ALA A 170 -13.45 24.31 -14.19
C ALA A 170 -13.91 24.48 -12.73
N ALA A 171 -14.26 23.43 -11.98
CA ALA A 171 -14.72 23.59 -10.60
C ALA A 171 -13.94 22.70 -9.63
N LEU A 172 -12.89 23.27 -9.03
CA LEU A 172 -12.16 22.71 -7.90
C LEU A 172 -13.00 22.92 -6.63
N GLN A 173 -13.79 21.94 -6.22
CA GLN A 173 -14.20 21.82 -4.81
C GLN A 173 -13.35 20.73 -4.15
N LEU A 174 -12.58 21.13 -3.15
CA LEU A 174 -11.66 20.28 -2.41
C LEU A 174 -12.41 19.32 -1.46
N ARG A 175 -12.89 18.17 -1.98
CA ARG A 175 -13.22 17.00 -1.14
C ARG A 175 -12.80 15.70 -1.83
N GLY A 176 -11.55 15.28 -1.60
CA GLY A 176 -10.95 14.09 -2.20
C GLY A 176 -10.55 14.34 -3.65
N ALA A 177 -9.37 13.88 -4.05
CA ALA A 177 -8.85 14.13 -5.39
C ALA A 177 -8.43 12.80 -6.02
N VAL A 178 -9.31 12.26 -6.86
CA VAL A 178 -8.95 11.14 -7.73
C VAL A 178 -8.36 11.72 -9.00
N PHE A 179 -7.09 11.44 -9.26
CA PHE A 179 -6.42 11.87 -10.48
C PHE A 179 -6.34 10.69 -11.44
N PHE A 180 -6.98 10.86 -12.58
CA PHE A 180 -6.88 9.93 -13.70
C PHE A 180 -5.90 10.49 -14.70
N THR A 181 -4.91 9.69 -15.08
CA THR A 181 -4.00 10.02 -16.19
C THR A 181 -4.35 9.12 -17.37
N VAL A 182 -4.64 9.74 -18.51
CA VAL A 182 -4.85 9.08 -19.79
C VAL A 182 -3.73 9.58 -20.70
N ASP A 183 -2.84 8.68 -21.13
CA ASP A 183 -1.88 8.96 -22.21
C ASP A 183 -2.56 8.78 -23.58
#